data_AF-A0A7X5Y770-F1
#
_entry.id   AF-A0A7X5Y770-F1
#
_cell.length_a   1.000
_cell.length_b   1.000
_cell.length_c   1.000
_cell.angle_alpha   90.00
_cell.angle_beta   90.00
_cell.angle_gamma   90.00
#
_symmetry.space_group_name_H-M   'P 1'
#
loop_
_entity.id
_entity.type
_entity.pdbx_description
1 polymer ?
#
loop_
_entity_poly.entity_id
_entity_poly.type
_entity_poly.pdbx_seq_one_letter_code
_entity_poly.pdbx_strand_id
1 'polypeptide(L)'
;MSITSSSDSRSLLALLPGAYFLQSRVKGAQDLLYLVATSFVPAWWMLVRLGGQGLVEAAANFTLGYLAFIAVYELGYLANDLFDARRPGGRKRWSGSSGAAFVAPFILIRLIVWGLVGWATGWIANPVWLGGTACLVLVFALHNLIQAAAPRSATFVQLGLLRFIMPVIGALEPARLPLALLIALLLYVYLRWLAYLDSKDLLRIAERRHPRFALVQMLLLGPIVGLTSLIGATSLPLEIWGFLMLLYASRQALERRRSAIPQA
;
A
#
# COMPACT_ATOMS: atom_id res chain seq x y z
N MET A 1 -33.45 24.24 4.86
CA MET A 1 -32.16 23.69 5.36
C MET A 1 -32.43 22.24 5.78
N SER A 2 -32.40 21.30 4.84
CA SER A 2 -32.80 19.90 5.09
C SER A 2 -31.59 18.98 4.97
N ILE A 3 -31.25 18.32 6.08
CA ILE A 3 -30.48 17.07 6.21
C ILE A 3 -29.21 17.00 5.34
N THR A 4 -28.17 17.69 5.82
CA THR A 4 -26.75 17.44 5.48
C THR A 4 -26.07 16.44 6.42
N SER A 5 -26.79 15.89 7.42
CA SER A 5 -26.18 15.25 8.59
C SER A 5 -25.31 14.01 8.28
N SER A 6 -25.64 13.23 7.24
CA SER A 6 -24.87 12.04 6.86
C SER A 6 -23.61 12.35 6.03
N SER A 7 -23.61 13.46 5.30
CA SER A 7 -22.44 13.97 4.57
C SER A 7 -21.45 14.62 5.53
N ASP A 8 -21.98 15.32 6.54
CA ASP A 8 -21.18 16.04 7.54
C ASP A 8 -20.45 15.08 8.47
N SER A 9 -21.12 14.02 8.95
CA SER A 9 -20.48 13.03 9.84
C SER A 9 -19.37 12.25 9.14
N ARG A 10 -19.55 11.86 7.87
CA ARG A 10 -18.50 11.22 7.05
C ARG A 10 -17.29 12.12 6.87
N SER A 11 -17.54 13.40 6.58
CA SER A 11 -16.48 14.39 6.41
C SER A 11 -15.69 14.61 7.71
N LEU A 12 -16.37 14.67 8.86
CA LEU A 12 -15.71 14.78 10.16
C LEU A 12 -14.87 13.53 10.49
N LEU A 13 -15.41 12.32 10.28
CA LEU A 13 -14.66 11.09 10.48
C LEU A 13 -13.44 11.01 9.56
N ALA A 14 -13.57 11.48 8.32
CA ALA A 14 -12.46 11.52 7.37
C ALA A 14 -11.32 12.46 7.80
N LEU A 15 -11.52 13.33 8.81
CA LEU A 15 -10.42 14.10 9.40
C LEU A 15 -9.49 13.22 10.26
N LEU A 16 -9.92 12.05 10.73
CA LEU A 16 -9.04 11.11 11.42
C LEU A 16 -8.07 10.44 10.42
N PRO A 17 -6.74 10.42 10.68
CA PRO A 17 -5.78 9.76 9.80
C PRO A 17 -6.15 8.29 9.56
N GLY A 18 -6.14 7.88 8.29
CA GLY A 18 -6.51 6.53 7.84
C GLY A 18 -8.01 6.34 7.60
N ALA A 19 -8.88 7.14 8.22
CA ALA A 19 -10.32 7.01 8.02
C ALA A 19 -10.76 7.40 6.60
N TYR A 20 -10.10 8.38 5.98
CA TYR A 20 -10.36 8.76 4.59
C TYR A 20 -9.98 7.62 3.63
N PHE A 21 -8.85 6.96 3.86
CA PHE A 21 -8.44 5.78 3.10
C PHE A 21 -9.47 4.65 3.24
N LEU A 22 -9.90 4.33 4.46
CA LEU A 22 -10.89 3.27 4.70
C LEU A 22 -12.20 3.57 3.96
N GLN A 23 -12.74 4.79 4.11
CA GLN A 23 -14.02 5.15 3.48
C GLN A 23 -13.96 5.21 1.95
N SER A 24 -12.83 5.62 1.37
CA SER A 24 -12.73 5.89 -0.08
C SER A 24 -12.09 4.76 -0.89
N ARG A 25 -11.35 3.84 -0.25
CA ARG A 25 -10.56 2.80 -0.96
C ARG A 25 -10.88 1.37 -0.54
N VAL A 26 -11.39 1.14 0.67
CA VAL A 26 -11.69 -0.21 1.17
C VAL A 26 -13.19 -0.46 1.02
N LYS A 27 -13.58 -1.47 0.23
CA LYS A 27 -15.01 -1.73 -0.05
C LYS A 27 -15.64 -2.73 0.93
N GLY A 28 -14.84 -3.42 1.73
CA GLY A 28 -15.33 -4.37 2.72
C GLY A 28 -14.22 -5.08 3.48
N ALA A 29 -14.61 -5.97 4.40
CA ALA A 29 -13.68 -6.69 5.27
C ALA A 29 -12.66 -7.55 4.51
N GLN A 30 -13.03 -8.09 3.35
CA GLN A 30 -12.13 -8.89 2.52
C GLN A 30 -10.97 -8.06 1.95
N ASP A 31 -11.23 -6.82 1.51
CA ASP A 31 -10.19 -5.89 1.03
C ASP A 31 -9.22 -5.53 2.17
N LEU A 32 -9.76 -5.30 3.37
CA LEU A 32 -8.97 -4.99 4.55
C LEU A 32 -8.09 -6.18 4.96
N LEU A 33 -8.66 -7.39 5.02
CA LEU A 33 -7.91 -8.61 5.33
C LEU A 33 -6.80 -8.86 4.29
N TYR A 34 -7.10 -8.66 3.01
CA TYR A 34 -6.10 -8.78 1.96
C TYR A 34 -4.99 -7.75 2.11
N LEU A 35 -5.30 -6.50 2.47
CA LEU A 35 -4.31 -5.46 2.73
C LEU A 35 -3.41 -5.85 3.92
N VAL A 36 -4.00 -6.28 5.03
CA VAL A 36 -3.25 -6.69 6.22
C VAL A 36 -2.32 -7.87 5.89
N ALA A 37 -2.87 -8.91 5.26
CA ALA A 37 -2.11 -10.11 4.92
C ALA A 37 -1.00 -9.82 3.91
N THR A 38 -1.26 -9.07 2.84
CA THR A 38 -0.27 -8.89 1.76
C THR A 38 0.70 -7.73 1.97
N SER A 39 0.38 -6.78 2.85
CA SER A 39 1.20 -5.58 3.06
C SER A 39 1.67 -5.45 4.50
N PHE A 40 0.77 -5.53 5.49
CA PHE A 40 1.14 -5.18 6.86
C PHE A 40 1.97 -6.28 7.50
N VAL A 41 1.52 -7.54 7.41
CA VAL A 41 2.23 -8.68 7.99
C VAL A 41 3.64 -8.82 7.42
N PRO A 42 3.87 -8.77 6.09
CA PRO A 42 5.23 -8.81 5.54
C PRO A 42 6.11 -7.63 5.99
N ALA A 43 5.59 -6.40 5.97
CA ALA A 43 6.36 -5.22 6.36
C ALA A 43 6.72 -5.26 7.86
N TRP A 44 5.77 -5.61 8.72
CA TRP A 44 6.03 -5.84 10.14
C TRP A 44 7.09 -6.94 10.36
N TRP A 45 6.97 -8.06 9.64
CA TRP A 45 7.94 -9.16 9.74
C TRP A 45 9.36 -8.74 9.31
N MET A 46 9.47 -7.81 8.36
CA MET A 46 10.76 -7.24 7.99
C MET A 46 11.40 -6.44 9.12
N LEU A 47 10.62 -5.74 9.96
CA LEU A 47 11.18 -5.09 11.15
C LEU A 47 11.72 -6.11 12.16
N VAL A 48 11.02 -7.23 12.35
CA VAL A 48 11.50 -8.32 13.21
C VAL A 48 12.80 -8.89 12.67
N ARG A 49 12.86 -9.23 11.38
CA ARG A 49 13.98 -10.00 10.81
C ARG A 49 15.15 -9.17 10.32
N LEU A 50 14.91 -8.01 9.70
CA LEU A 50 15.98 -7.11 9.25
C LEU A 50 16.36 -6.08 10.31
N GLY A 51 15.38 -5.61 11.08
CA GLY A 51 15.62 -4.64 12.15
C GLY A 51 16.09 -5.29 13.45
N GLY A 52 15.99 -6.62 13.59
CA GLY A 52 16.35 -7.33 14.83
C GLY A 52 15.44 -6.99 16.02
N GLN A 53 14.28 -6.41 15.75
CA GLN A 53 13.36 -5.92 16.77
C GLN A 53 12.57 -7.07 17.40
N GLY A 54 12.19 -6.92 18.68
CA GLY A 54 11.21 -7.81 19.29
C GLY A 54 9.84 -7.71 18.61
N LEU A 55 8.99 -8.73 18.73
CA LEU A 55 7.67 -8.75 18.07
C LEU A 55 6.79 -7.53 18.41
N VAL A 56 6.79 -7.15 19.69
CA VAL A 56 5.99 -6.01 20.21
C VAL A 56 6.59 -4.68 19.75
N GLU A 57 7.91 -4.54 19.82
CA GLU A 57 8.61 -3.35 19.35
C GLU A 57 8.40 -3.14 17.84
N ALA A 58 8.55 -4.20 17.04
CA ALA A 58 8.25 -4.20 15.62
C ALA A 58 6.79 -3.80 15.34
N ALA A 59 5.84 -4.28 16.14
CA ALA A 59 4.43 -3.91 15.99
C ALA A 59 4.19 -2.43 16.31
N ALA A 60 4.81 -1.90 17.37
CA ALA A 60 4.74 -0.49 17.73
C ALA A 60 5.35 0.40 16.64
N ASN A 61 6.58 0.09 16.21
CA ASN A 61 7.29 0.81 15.16
C ASN A 61 6.54 0.76 13.81
N PHE A 62 6.01 -0.41 13.43
CA PHE A 62 5.18 -0.53 12.23
C PHE A 62 3.92 0.32 12.34
N THR A 63 3.25 0.32 13.49
CA THR A 63 2.02 1.10 13.70
C THR A 63 2.28 2.60 13.61
N LEU A 64 3.33 3.09 14.27
CA LEU A 64 3.76 4.49 14.20
C LEU A 64 4.17 4.87 12.77
N GLY A 65 5.00 4.05 12.12
CA GLY A 65 5.42 4.28 10.74
C GLY A 65 4.25 4.24 9.76
N TYR A 66 3.29 3.34 9.93
CA TYR A 66 2.08 3.30 9.12
C TYR A 66 1.21 4.53 9.35
N LEU A 67 1.09 5.02 10.59
CA LEU A 67 0.35 6.24 10.92
C LEU A 67 0.97 7.48 10.26
N ALA A 68 2.30 7.64 10.32
CA ALA A 68 2.99 8.72 9.62
C ALA A 68 2.87 8.59 8.09
N PHE A 69 3.03 7.37 7.57
CA PHE A 69 2.85 7.08 6.14
C PHE A 69 1.45 7.44 5.67
N ILE A 70 0.40 6.95 6.34
CA ILE A 70 -0.98 7.14 5.89
C ILE A 70 -1.39 8.60 6.00
N ALA A 71 -0.85 9.35 6.99
CA ALA A 71 -1.04 10.78 7.08
C ALA A 71 -0.55 11.49 5.81
N VAL A 72 0.65 11.21 5.32
CA VAL A 72 1.14 11.81 4.06
C VAL A 72 0.38 11.25 2.84
N TYR A 73 0.13 9.95 2.81
CA TYR A 73 -0.46 9.27 1.66
C TYR A 73 -1.91 9.69 1.39
N GLU A 74 -2.67 10.01 2.44
CA GLU A 74 -4.03 10.52 2.31
C GLU A 74 -4.11 11.90 1.67
N LEU A 75 -3.08 12.76 1.82
CA LEU A 75 -3.01 14.02 1.09
C LEU A 75 -2.99 13.78 -0.42
N GLY A 76 -2.21 12.78 -0.82
CA GLY A 76 -2.19 12.31 -2.19
C GLY A 76 -3.57 11.80 -2.63
N TYR A 77 -4.23 10.97 -1.83
CA TYR A 77 -5.56 10.49 -2.18
C TYR A 77 -6.60 11.59 -2.34
N LEU A 78 -6.59 12.59 -1.46
CA LEU A 78 -7.46 13.75 -1.59
C LEU A 78 -7.15 14.50 -2.88
N ALA A 79 -5.87 14.78 -3.17
CA ALA A 79 -5.46 15.41 -4.43
C ALA A 79 -5.93 14.60 -5.64
N ASN A 80 -5.72 13.28 -5.64
CA ASN A 80 -6.21 12.40 -6.71
C ASN A 80 -7.73 12.50 -6.87
N ASP A 81 -8.50 12.51 -5.79
CA ASP A 81 -9.96 12.57 -5.88
C ASP A 81 -10.47 13.95 -6.34
N LEU A 82 -9.75 15.03 -6.02
CA LEU A 82 -10.06 16.38 -6.50
C LEU A 82 -9.70 16.61 -7.98
N PHE A 83 -8.60 16.01 -8.45
CA PHE A 83 -8.10 16.18 -9.82
C PHE A 83 -8.62 15.12 -10.80
N ASP A 84 -8.57 13.83 -10.43
CA ASP A 84 -8.93 12.71 -11.31
C ASP A 84 -10.44 12.68 -11.56
N ALA A 85 -11.28 13.07 -10.59
CA ALA A 85 -12.74 13.15 -10.78
C ALA A 85 -13.17 14.17 -11.84
N ARG A 86 -12.29 15.10 -12.23
CA ARG A 86 -12.54 16.09 -13.28
C ARG A 86 -12.11 15.62 -14.67
N ARG A 87 -11.49 14.43 -14.79
CA ARG A 87 -10.97 13.90 -16.06
C ARG A 87 -11.98 12.97 -16.73
N PRO A 88 -11.96 12.87 -18.08
CA PRO A 88 -12.73 11.86 -18.80
C PRO A 88 -12.38 10.44 -18.32
N GLY A 89 -13.40 9.67 -17.91
CA GLY A 89 -13.20 8.32 -17.33
C GLY A 89 -12.66 8.31 -15.89
N GLY A 90 -12.55 9.48 -15.25
CA GLY A 90 -12.16 9.63 -13.85
C GLY A 90 -13.17 8.97 -12.90
N ARG A 91 -12.67 8.25 -11.90
CA ARG A 91 -13.54 7.58 -10.92
C ARG A 91 -13.70 8.44 -9.67
N LYS A 92 -14.91 8.92 -9.40
CA LYS A 92 -15.25 9.54 -8.11
C LYS A 92 -15.24 8.46 -7.00
N ARG A 93 -14.31 8.58 -6.06
CA ARG A 93 -14.15 7.65 -4.92
C ARG A 93 -14.55 8.28 -3.58
N TRP A 94 -14.53 9.60 -3.51
CA TRP A 94 -14.99 10.38 -2.36
C TRP A 94 -16.23 11.18 -2.72
N SER A 95 -17.24 11.14 -1.86
CA SER A 95 -18.51 11.86 -2.05
C SER A 95 -18.81 12.89 -0.96
N GLY A 96 -17.95 13.02 0.07
CA GLY A 96 -18.10 14.03 1.11
C GLY A 96 -17.56 15.41 0.70
N SER A 97 -17.32 16.27 1.70
CA SER A 97 -16.92 17.66 1.46
C SER A 97 -15.58 17.77 0.72
N SER A 98 -15.50 18.78 -0.16
CA SER A 98 -14.29 19.16 -0.90
C SER A 98 -13.99 20.66 -0.80
N GLY A 99 -14.69 21.37 0.09
CA GLY A 99 -14.49 22.81 0.30
C GLY A 99 -13.27 23.12 1.17
N ALA A 100 -12.83 24.38 1.17
CA ALA A 100 -11.67 24.84 1.95
C ALA A 100 -11.79 24.52 3.44
N ALA A 101 -13.00 24.62 4.01
CA ALA A 101 -13.30 24.30 5.41
C ALA A 101 -13.05 22.82 5.78
N PHE A 102 -13.01 21.90 4.81
CA PHE A 102 -12.61 20.51 5.02
C PHE A 102 -11.14 20.30 4.65
N VAL A 103 -10.70 20.82 3.51
CA VAL A 103 -9.36 20.58 2.98
C VAL A 103 -8.27 21.15 3.90
N ALA A 104 -8.46 22.35 4.45
CA ALA A 104 -7.48 22.97 5.35
C ALA A 104 -7.24 22.17 6.64
N PRO A 105 -8.27 21.83 7.46
CA PRO A 105 -8.05 21.00 8.64
C PRO A 105 -7.60 19.58 8.28
N PHE A 106 -8.04 19.03 7.15
CA PHE A 106 -7.55 17.75 6.65
C PHE A 106 -6.02 17.79 6.51
N ILE A 107 -5.48 18.74 5.74
CA ILE A 107 -4.03 18.88 5.53
C ILE A 107 -3.32 19.10 6.87
N LEU A 108 -3.79 20.04 7.68
CA LEU A 108 -3.16 20.40 8.95
C LEU A 108 -3.02 19.19 9.89
N ILE A 109 -4.10 18.42 10.09
CA ILE A 109 -4.07 17.23 10.96
C ILE A 109 -3.05 16.21 10.47
N ARG A 110 -2.95 15.97 9.16
CA ARG A 110 -1.97 15.02 8.59
C ARG A 110 -0.54 15.46 8.84
N LEU A 111 -0.25 16.74 8.61
CA LEU A 111 1.09 17.30 8.84
C LEU A 111 1.47 17.24 10.33
N ILE A 112 0.53 17.57 11.22
CA ILE A 112 0.74 17.45 12.68
C ILE A 112 1.03 15.99 13.05
N VAL A 113 0.22 15.04 12.59
CA VAL A 113 0.40 13.61 12.94
C VAL A 113 1.73 13.07 12.41
N TRP A 114 2.08 13.38 11.15
CA TRP A 114 3.38 13.01 10.60
C TRP A 114 4.54 13.61 11.41
N GLY A 115 4.45 14.90 11.78
CA GLY A 115 5.46 15.58 12.57
C GLY A 115 5.59 15.04 14.00
N LEU A 116 4.46 14.78 14.68
CA LEU A 116 4.43 14.20 16.02
C LEU A 116 5.04 12.80 16.05
N VAL A 117 4.70 11.94 15.09
CA VAL A 117 5.32 10.61 15.00
C VAL A 117 6.82 10.75 14.76
N GLY A 118 7.24 11.56 13.77
CA GLY A 118 8.66 11.75 13.45
C GLY A 118 9.47 12.34 14.61
N TRP A 119 8.89 13.23 15.41
CA TRP A 119 9.52 13.77 16.61
C TRP A 119 9.60 12.73 17.72
N ALA A 120 8.50 12.04 18.01
CA ALA A 120 8.43 11.05 19.09
C ALA A 120 9.35 9.84 18.88
N THR A 121 9.61 9.45 17.63
CA THR A 121 10.53 8.36 17.28
C THR A 121 11.95 8.82 16.98
N GLY A 122 12.20 10.13 16.94
CA GLY A 122 13.48 10.71 16.50
C GLY A 122 13.73 10.63 14.98
N TRP A 123 12.81 10.07 14.18
CA TRP A 123 12.97 9.93 12.74
C TRP A 123 12.99 11.26 11.99
N ILE A 124 12.56 12.37 12.59
CA ILE A 124 12.69 13.70 12.00
C ILE A 124 14.16 14.07 11.69
N ALA A 125 15.12 13.49 12.42
CA ALA A 125 16.56 13.65 12.16
C ALA A 125 17.13 12.60 11.18
N ASN A 126 16.34 11.61 10.76
CA ASN A 126 16.77 10.54 9.86
C ASN A 126 16.63 10.99 8.38
N PRO A 127 17.74 11.22 7.66
CA PRO A 127 17.70 11.71 6.27
C PRO A 127 17.03 10.72 5.31
N VAL A 128 17.09 9.42 5.60
CA VAL A 128 16.41 8.40 4.78
C VAL A 128 14.90 8.52 4.92
N TRP A 129 14.38 8.72 6.13
CA TRP A 129 12.94 8.87 6.36
C TRP A 129 12.39 10.15 5.72
N LEU A 130 13.12 11.26 5.85
CA LEU A 130 12.80 12.52 5.18
C LEU A 130 12.86 12.38 3.65
N GLY A 131 13.95 11.80 3.13
CA GLY A 131 14.13 11.57 1.70
C GLY A 131 13.06 10.65 1.12
N GLY A 132 12.72 9.56 1.81
CA GLY A 132 11.62 8.67 1.44
C GLY A 132 10.27 9.38 1.42
N THR A 133 10.00 10.27 2.39
CA THR A 133 8.78 11.09 2.42
C THR A 133 8.75 12.07 1.24
N ALA A 134 9.86 12.73 0.94
CA ALA A 134 9.98 13.62 -0.22
C ALA A 134 9.77 12.87 -1.54
N CYS A 135 10.37 11.68 -1.69
CA CYS A 135 10.13 10.80 -2.83
C CYS A 135 8.66 10.39 -2.94
N LEU A 136 7.99 10.08 -1.82
CA LEU A 136 6.57 9.76 -1.81
C LEU A 136 5.73 10.91 -2.36
N VAL A 137 5.95 12.14 -1.88
CA VAL A 137 5.24 13.33 -2.36
C VAL A 137 5.49 13.54 -3.86
N LEU A 138 6.75 13.46 -4.29
CA LEU A 138 7.12 13.64 -5.70
C LEU A 138 6.46 12.59 -6.60
N VAL A 139 6.58 11.31 -6.26
CA VAL A 139 6.01 10.21 -7.05
C VAL A 139 4.49 10.32 -7.09
N PHE A 140 3.86 10.72 -5.99
CA PHE A 140 2.42 10.95 -5.95
C PHE A 140 2.00 12.08 -6.89
N ALA A 141 2.72 13.20 -6.88
CA ALA A 141 2.49 14.30 -7.80
C ALA A 141 2.65 13.85 -9.26
N LEU A 142 3.73 13.13 -9.58
CA LEU A 142 3.97 12.58 -10.92
C LEU A 142 2.85 11.64 -11.37
N HIS A 143 2.38 10.73 -10.50
CA HIS A 143 1.29 9.82 -10.80
C HIS A 143 -0.01 10.55 -11.17
N ASN A 144 -0.30 11.65 -10.45
CA ASN A 144 -1.46 12.49 -10.73
C ASN A 144 -1.28 13.30 -12.02
N LEU A 145 -0.09 13.84 -12.29
CA LEU A 145 0.17 14.70 -13.45
C LEU A 145 0.24 13.92 -14.77
N ILE A 146 0.86 12.75 -14.78
CA ILE A 146 0.97 11.91 -15.98
C ILE A 146 -0.41 11.34 -16.34
N GLN A 147 -0.90 11.67 -17.53
CA GLN A 147 -2.23 11.23 -18.00
C GLN A 147 -2.17 9.94 -18.81
N ALA A 148 -1.10 9.74 -19.59
CA ALA A 148 -0.94 8.56 -20.43
C ALA A 148 -0.80 7.29 -19.58
N ALA A 149 -1.58 6.26 -19.90
CA ALA A 149 -1.70 5.05 -19.08
C ALA A 149 -0.39 4.26 -18.96
N ALA A 150 0.39 4.18 -20.04
CA ALA A 150 1.65 3.46 -20.09
C ALA A 150 2.72 4.06 -19.14
N PRO A 151 3.13 5.35 -19.25
CA PRO A 151 4.09 5.93 -18.31
C PRO A 151 3.53 6.04 -16.88
N ARG A 152 2.20 6.17 -16.73
CA ARG A 152 1.56 6.12 -15.40
C ARG A 152 1.77 4.77 -14.70
N SER A 153 1.92 3.67 -15.45
CA SER A 153 2.23 2.36 -14.86
C SER A 153 3.59 2.33 -14.14
N ALA A 154 4.60 3.07 -14.62
CA ALA A 154 5.89 3.18 -13.95
C ALA A 154 5.77 3.91 -12.62
N THR A 155 5.01 5.01 -12.57
CA THR A 155 4.73 5.69 -11.30
C THR A 155 3.88 4.85 -10.34
N PHE A 156 3.04 3.95 -10.85
CA PHE A 156 2.31 3.00 -10.01
C PHE A 156 3.24 2.00 -9.32
N VAL A 157 4.27 1.50 -10.01
CA VAL A 157 5.31 0.64 -9.40
C VAL A 157 6.02 1.40 -8.27
N GLN A 158 6.43 2.65 -8.52
CA GLN A 158 7.07 3.49 -7.51
C GLN A 158 6.17 3.76 -6.31
N LEU A 159 4.89 4.10 -6.53
CA LEU A 159 3.90 4.26 -5.46
C LEU A 159 3.66 2.97 -4.69
N GLY A 160 3.63 1.83 -5.37
CA GLY A 160 3.50 0.52 -4.75
C GLY A 160 4.68 0.22 -3.82
N LEU A 161 5.90 0.50 -4.29
CA LEU A 161 7.13 0.31 -3.53
C LEU A 161 7.17 1.21 -2.30
N LEU A 162 6.94 2.50 -2.47
CA LEU A 162 6.94 3.46 -1.36
C LEU A 162 5.81 3.20 -0.38
N ARG A 163 4.61 2.80 -0.84
CA ARG A 163 3.51 2.39 0.05
C ARG A 163 3.92 1.24 0.98
N PHE A 164 4.73 0.32 0.49
CA PHE A 164 5.16 -0.84 1.27
C PHE A 164 6.31 -0.51 2.22
N ILE A 165 7.28 0.30 1.78
CA ILE A 165 8.51 0.58 2.54
C ILE A 165 8.37 1.75 3.51
N MET A 166 7.58 2.78 3.20
CA MET A 166 7.45 3.96 4.08
C MET A 166 7.00 3.65 5.51
N PRO A 167 6.12 2.65 5.77
CA PRO A 167 5.78 2.25 7.14
C PRO A 167 6.95 1.69 7.96
N VAL A 168 8.05 1.27 7.32
CA VAL A 168 9.19 0.63 8.00
C VAL A 168 10.50 1.38 7.83
N ILE A 169 10.58 2.33 6.89
CA ILE A 169 11.83 2.98 6.47
C ILE A 169 12.55 3.72 7.59
N GLY A 170 11.80 4.33 8.53
CA GLY A 170 12.39 5.05 9.66
C GLY A 170 13.00 4.12 10.72
N ALA A 171 12.50 2.88 10.80
CA ALA A 171 12.88 1.89 11.80
C ALA A 171 13.92 0.86 11.29
N LEU A 172 14.28 0.92 9.99
CA LEU A 172 15.28 0.05 9.40
C LEU A 172 16.60 0.80 9.24
N GLU A 173 17.70 0.08 9.44
CA GLU A 173 19.03 0.59 9.13
C GLU A 173 19.18 0.83 7.61
N PRO A 174 19.85 1.92 7.19
CA PRO A 174 20.04 2.23 5.77
C PRO A 174 20.66 1.08 4.95
N ALA A 175 21.59 0.32 5.55
CA ALA A 175 22.24 -0.82 4.92
C ALA A 175 21.28 -1.98 4.58
N ARG A 176 20.13 -2.07 5.26
CA ARG A 176 19.11 -3.12 5.04
C ARG A 176 18.08 -2.74 3.99
N LEU A 177 18.00 -1.46 3.62
CA LEU A 177 17.00 -0.95 2.68
C LEU A 177 17.09 -1.55 1.27
N PRO A 178 18.27 -1.81 0.67
CA PRO A 178 18.32 -2.43 -0.66
C PRO A 178 17.61 -3.79 -0.69
N LEU A 179 17.84 -4.63 0.32
CA LEU A 179 17.15 -5.92 0.43
C LEU A 179 15.65 -5.73 0.68
N ALA A 180 15.28 -4.79 1.56
CA ALA A 180 13.88 -4.48 1.84
C ALA A 180 13.12 -4.05 0.57
N LEU A 181 13.72 -3.15 -0.23
CA LEU A 181 13.18 -2.68 -1.50
C LEU A 181 13.05 -3.83 -2.51
N LEU A 182 14.03 -4.72 -2.58
CA LEU A 182 14.00 -5.88 -3.46
C LEU A 182 12.88 -6.86 -3.08
N ILE A 183 12.72 -7.17 -1.80
CA ILE A 183 11.62 -7.98 -1.27
C ILE A 183 10.28 -7.35 -1.65
N ALA A 184 10.11 -6.05 -1.39
CA ALA A 184 8.91 -5.31 -1.71
C ALA A 184 8.60 -5.34 -3.21
N LEU A 185 9.62 -5.14 -4.05
CA LEU A 185 9.47 -5.14 -5.51
C LEU A 185 8.99 -6.51 -6.02
N LEU A 186 9.68 -7.58 -5.61
CA LEU A 186 9.41 -8.94 -6.07
C LEU A 186 8.08 -9.46 -5.53
N LEU A 187 7.85 -9.35 -4.23
CA LEU A 187 6.78 -10.09 -3.54
C LEU A 187 5.49 -9.28 -3.34
N TYR A 188 5.56 -7.95 -3.40
CA TYR A 188 4.39 -7.09 -3.24
C TYR A 188 4.06 -6.30 -4.51
N VAL A 189 5.02 -5.58 -5.08
CA VAL A 189 4.77 -4.66 -6.20
C VAL A 189 4.48 -5.42 -7.49
N TYR A 190 5.21 -6.51 -7.78
CA TYR A 190 5.07 -7.27 -9.02
C TYR A 190 3.62 -7.70 -9.30
N LEU A 191 2.97 -8.40 -8.36
CA LEU A 191 1.58 -8.84 -8.55
C LEU A 191 0.60 -7.67 -8.63
N ARG A 192 0.84 -6.61 -7.85
CA ARG A 192 0.02 -5.40 -7.90
C ARG A 192 0.14 -4.70 -9.24
N TRP A 193 1.33 -4.70 -9.83
CA TRP A 193 1.58 -4.13 -11.14
C TRP A 193 0.85 -4.92 -12.24
N LEU A 194 0.90 -6.26 -12.20
CA LEU A 194 0.10 -7.09 -13.12
C LEU A 194 -1.40 -6.79 -13.00
N ALA A 195 -1.94 -6.73 -11.77
CA ALA A 195 -3.33 -6.37 -11.53
C ALA A 195 -3.68 -4.95 -12.01
N TYR A 196 -2.75 -4.01 -11.87
CA TYR A 196 -2.92 -2.65 -12.40
C TYR A 196 -2.97 -2.64 -13.92
N LEU A 197 -2.05 -3.33 -14.60
CA LEU A 197 -2.05 -3.44 -16.06
C LEU A 197 -3.34 -4.09 -16.58
N ASP A 198 -3.82 -5.13 -15.92
CA ASP A 198 -5.10 -5.78 -16.27
C ASP A 198 -6.29 -4.81 -16.10
N SER A 199 -6.34 -4.07 -14.99
CA SER A 199 -7.40 -3.06 -14.75
C SER A 199 -7.41 -1.88 -15.73
N LYS A 200 -6.36 -1.75 -16.55
CA LYS A 200 -6.18 -0.70 -17.56
C LYS A 200 -6.16 -1.26 -18.98
N ASP A 201 -6.51 -2.55 -19.15
CA ASP A 201 -6.47 -3.26 -20.44
C ASP A 201 -5.09 -3.21 -21.14
N LEU A 202 -4.01 -3.07 -20.36
CA LEU A 202 -2.63 -3.05 -20.84
C LEU A 202 -1.99 -4.45 -20.81
N LEU A 203 -2.57 -5.41 -20.09
CA LEU A 203 -2.02 -6.75 -19.94
C LEU A 203 -2.53 -7.70 -21.03
N ARG A 204 -1.68 -8.00 -22.02
CA ARG A 204 -1.98 -8.91 -23.14
C ARG A 204 -1.49 -10.34 -22.89
N ILE A 205 -1.99 -10.96 -21.83
CA ILE A 205 -1.73 -12.38 -21.50
C ILE A 205 -3.07 -13.11 -21.47
N ALA A 206 -3.25 -14.16 -22.26
CA ALA A 206 -4.54 -14.86 -22.38
C ALA A 206 -4.96 -15.50 -21.04
N GLU A 207 -4.00 -16.09 -20.33
CA GLU A 207 -4.18 -16.86 -19.10
C GLU A 207 -4.37 -15.98 -17.86
N ARG A 208 -4.30 -14.65 -17.98
CA ARG A 208 -4.37 -13.72 -16.83
C ARG A 208 -5.66 -13.83 -16.01
N ARG A 209 -6.75 -14.26 -16.65
CA ARG A 209 -8.06 -14.49 -16.01
C ARG A 209 -8.17 -15.86 -15.35
N HIS A 210 -7.20 -16.74 -15.54
CA HIS A 210 -7.23 -18.06 -14.95
C HIS A 210 -7.11 -17.96 -13.42
N PRO A 211 -7.91 -18.68 -12.61
CA PRO A 211 -7.86 -18.59 -11.15
C PRO A 211 -6.50 -18.92 -10.54
N ARG A 212 -5.64 -19.66 -11.26
CA ARG A 212 -4.27 -20.02 -10.84
C ARG A 212 -3.23 -18.97 -11.18
N PHE A 213 -3.57 -17.92 -11.93
CA PHE A 213 -2.58 -17.00 -12.50
C PHE A 213 -1.66 -16.40 -11.44
N ALA A 214 -2.21 -15.77 -10.39
CA ALA A 214 -1.40 -15.16 -9.33
C ALA A 214 -0.50 -16.17 -8.59
N LEU A 215 -0.99 -17.39 -8.34
CA LEU A 215 -0.23 -18.43 -7.67
C LEU A 215 0.94 -18.93 -8.54
N VAL A 216 0.69 -19.14 -9.85
CA VAL A 216 1.73 -19.52 -10.81
C VAL A 216 2.79 -18.42 -10.91
N GLN A 217 2.38 -17.16 -11.00
CA GLN A 217 3.31 -16.03 -11.02
C GLN A 217 4.19 -15.97 -9.76
N MET A 218 3.64 -16.24 -8.56
CA MET A 218 4.45 -16.35 -7.34
C MET A 218 5.39 -17.54 -7.33
N LEU A 219 4.95 -18.70 -7.81
CA LEU A 219 5.81 -19.87 -7.92
C LEU A 219 7.01 -19.60 -8.82
N LEU A 220 6.80 -18.92 -9.95
CA LEU A 220 7.84 -18.58 -10.92
C LEU A 220 8.87 -17.57 -10.37
N LEU A 221 8.54 -16.79 -9.34
CA LEU A 221 9.53 -15.94 -8.65
C LEU A 221 10.47 -16.73 -7.72
N GLY A 222 10.15 -17.99 -7.40
CA GLY A 222 10.88 -18.83 -6.46
C GLY A 222 12.41 -18.83 -6.66
N PRO A 223 12.94 -19.06 -7.88
CA PRO A 223 14.39 -19.05 -8.12
C PRO A 223 15.05 -17.70 -7.77
N ILE A 224 14.43 -16.57 -8.13
CA ILE A 224 14.97 -15.23 -7.83
C ILE A 224 14.88 -14.93 -6.33
N VAL A 225 13.80 -15.35 -5.67
CA VAL A 225 13.65 -15.25 -4.21
C VAL A 225 14.71 -16.08 -3.49
N GLY A 226 14.96 -17.30 -3.96
CA GLY A 226 16.00 -18.18 -3.45
C GLY A 226 17.39 -17.55 -3.62
N LEU A 227 17.71 -17.05 -4.81
CA LEU A 227 18.97 -16.34 -5.07
C LEU A 227 19.13 -15.10 -4.18
N THR A 228 18.06 -14.32 -4.01
CA THR A 228 18.06 -13.14 -3.11
C THR A 228 18.34 -13.54 -1.67
N SER A 229 17.79 -14.67 -1.22
CA SER A 229 18.02 -15.21 0.13
C SER A 229 19.46 -15.69 0.32
N LEU A 230 20.03 -16.33 -0.70
CA LEU A 230 21.43 -16.76 -0.71
C LEU A 230 22.39 -15.57 -0.68
N ILE A 231 22.21 -14.58 -1.57
CA ILE A 231 23.06 -13.38 -1.63
C ILE A 231 22.94 -12.56 -0.35
N GLY A 232 21.73 -12.41 0.18
CA GLY A 232 21.48 -11.68 1.42
C GLY A 232 21.87 -12.43 2.69
N ALA A 233 22.33 -13.68 2.57
CA ALA A 233 22.60 -14.60 3.68
C ALA A 233 21.46 -14.62 4.72
N THR A 234 20.21 -14.66 4.26
CA THR A 234 19.02 -14.57 5.12
C THR A 234 17.84 -15.34 4.52
N SER A 235 17.05 -15.99 5.37
CA SER A 235 15.83 -16.71 4.98
C SER A 235 14.62 -15.79 4.74
N LEU A 236 14.72 -14.50 5.04
CA LEU A 236 13.58 -13.59 5.05
C LEU A 236 12.79 -13.53 3.72
N PRO A 237 13.42 -13.43 2.53
CA PRO A 237 12.66 -13.43 1.28
C PRO A 237 11.86 -14.72 1.10
N LEU A 238 12.43 -15.88 1.45
CA LEU A 238 11.75 -17.18 1.40
C LEU A 238 10.60 -17.26 2.41
N GLU A 239 10.76 -16.72 3.61
CA GLU A 239 9.70 -16.69 4.63
C GLU A 239 8.48 -15.90 4.15
N ILE A 240 8.69 -14.67 3.64
CA ILE A 240 7.61 -13.83 3.11
C ILE A 240 6.98 -14.48 1.88
N TRP A 241 7.79 -15.03 0.97
CA TRP A 241 7.30 -15.72 -0.22
C TRP A 241 6.45 -16.94 0.15
N GLY A 242 6.92 -17.79 1.06
CA GLY A 242 6.19 -18.96 1.53
C GLY A 242 4.86 -18.60 2.17
N PHE A 243 4.84 -17.56 3.00
CA PHE A 243 3.61 -17.02 3.58
C PHE A 243 2.62 -16.55 2.50
N LEU A 244 3.07 -15.77 1.50
CA LEU A 244 2.21 -15.31 0.41
C LEU A 244 1.72 -16.47 -0.48
N MET A 245 2.57 -17.46 -0.74
CA MET A 245 2.19 -18.67 -1.48
C MET A 245 1.06 -19.42 -0.77
N LEU A 246 1.16 -19.61 0.55
CA LEU A 246 0.10 -20.23 1.35
C LEU A 246 -1.20 -19.41 1.30
N LEU A 247 -1.11 -18.08 1.39
CA LEU A 247 -2.27 -17.19 1.27
C LEU A 247 -2.98 -17.35 -0.08
N TYR A 248 -2.24 -17.30 -1.19
CA TYR A 248 -2.82 -17.44 -2.54
C TYR A 248 -3.35 -18.85 -2.80
N ALA A 249 -2.66 -19.89 -2.34
CA ALA A 249 -3.13 -21.28 -2.44
C ALA A 249 -4.43 -21.49 -1.65
N SER A 250 -4.51 -20.95 -0.43
CA SER A 250 -5.70 -21.04 0.42
C SER A 250 -6.89 -20.32 -0.20
N ARG A 251 -6.69 -19.10 -0.71
CA ARG A 251 -7.72 -18.35 -1.43
C ARG A 251 -8.25 -19.13 -2.63
N GLN A 252 -7.37 -19.72 -3.43
CA GLN A 252 -7.77 -20.52 -4.57
C GLN A 252 -8.57 -21.77 -4.15
N ALA A 253 -8.16 -22.46 -3.09
CA ALA A 253 -8.90 -23.62 -2.59
C ALA A 253 -10.32 -23.24 -2.17
N LEU A 254 -10.50 -22.09 -1.53
CA LEU A 254 -11.81 -21.54 -1.15
C LEU A 254 -12.67 -21.17 -2.37
N GLU A 255 -12.08 -20.52 -3.38
CA GLU A 255 -12.80 -20.16 -4.62
C GLU A 255 -13.31 -21.41 -5.35
N ARG A 256 -12.49 -22.47 -5.45
CA ARG A 256 -12.93 -23.75 -6.05
C ARG A 256 -14.11 -24.39 -5.31
N ARG A 257 -14.10 -24.35 -3.98
CA ARG A 257 -15.21 -24.87 -3.17
C ARG A 257 -16.50 -24.10 -3.40
N ARG A 258 -16.43 -22.76 -3.52
CA ARG A 258 -17.60 -21.93 -3.79
C ARG A 258 -18.20 -22.19 -5.17
N SER A 259 -17.37 -22.40 -6.20
CA SER A 259 -17.84 -22.74 -7.54
C SER A 259 -18.43 -24.14 -7.67
N ALA A 260 -18.15 -25.04 -6.72
CA ALA A 260 -18.64 -26.42 -6.73
C ALA A 260 -20.03 -26.58 -6.07
N ILE A 261 -20.51 -25.58 -5.35
CA ILE A 261 -21.86 -25.59 -4.75
C ILE A 261 -22.85 -25.14 -5.84
N PRO A 262 -23.81 -25.98 -6.26
CA PRO A 262 -24.85 -25.57 -7.20
C PRO A 262 -25.60 -24.36 -6.66
N GLN A 263 -25.80 -23.33 -7.48
CA GLN A 263 -26.69 -22.23 -7.11
C GLN A 263 -28.11 -22.77 -7.12
N ALA A 264 -28.70 -22.90 -5.93
CA ALA A 264 -30.09 -23.27 -5.72
C ALA A 264 -31.01 -22.07 -5.97
#